data_AF-A0A7Y3V8Z4-F1
#
_entry.id   AF-A0A7Y3V8Z4-F1
#
_cell.length_a   1.000
_cell.length_b   1.000
_cell.length_c   1.000
_cell.angle_alpha   90.00
_cell.angle_beta   90.00
_cell.angle_gamma   90.00
#
_symmetry.space_group_name_H-M   'P 1'
#
loop_
_entity.id
_entity.type
_entity.pdbx_description
1 polymer ?
#
loop_
_entity_poly.entity_id
_entity_poly.type
_entity_poly.pdbx_seq_one_letter_code
_entity_poly.pdbx_strand_id
1 'polypeptide(L)'
;MTAGSAVAVFAAVTLGAGGVAQASATGTTAIGTFDYDLRGAGVKVPVGCFLTHSIDGSGKRITSQLAGVDCMGLAATFSKFCNWRIDFTYADTSNRTYKTARGRTHNECRRDPLRRNSAQTLSTYGKACARFYVNGKLRATQCHFITR
;
A
#
# COMPACT_ATOMS: atom_id res chain seq x y z
N MET A 1 -5.34 -65.60 -37.40
CA MET A 1 -4.29 -64.58 -37.57
C MET A 1 -4.79 -63.30 -36.94
N THR A 2 -4.34 -63.01 -35.72
CA THR A 2 -4.82 -61.93 -34.86
C THR A 2 -4.04 -60.64 -35.14
N ALA A 3 -4.75 -59.55 -35.45
CA ALA A 3 -4.16 -58.23 -35.67
C ALA A 3 -3.94 -57.53 -34.32
N GLY A 4 -2.70 -57.09 -34.06
CA GLY A 4 -2.32 -56.33 -32.87
C GLY A 4 -2.45 -54.83 -33.11
N SER A 5 -3.30 -54.16 -32.34
CA SER A 5 -3.39 -52.70 -32.30
C SER A 5 -2.39 -52.14 -31.29
N ALA A 6 -1.43 -51.35 -31.76
CA ALA A 6 -0.50 -50.60 -30.92
C ALA A 6 -1.12 -49.25 -30.54
N VAL A 7 -1.28 -49.00 -29.23
CA VAL A 7 -1.73 -47.72 -28.68
C VAL A 7 -0.49 -46.88 -28.37
N ALA A 8 -0.35 -45.74 -29.04
CA ALA A 8 0.70 -44.75 -28.76
C ALA A 8 0.27 -43.84 -27.59
N VAL A 9 1.09 -43.79 -26.53
CA VAL A 9 0.90 -42.89 -25.38
C VAL A 9 1.64 -41.58 -25.66
N PHE A 10 0.91 -40.49 -25.83
CA PHE A 10 1.48 -39.14 -25.87
C PHE A 10 1.64 -38.61 -24.44
N ALA A 11 2.87 -38.46 -23.97
CA ALA A 11 3.17 -37.77 -22.71
C ALA A 11 3.18 -36.25 -22.96
N ALA A 12 2.16 -35.54 -22.47
CA ALA A 12 2.11 -34.09 -22.48
C ALA A 12 2.97 -33.53 -21.34
N VAL A 13 4.11 -32.92 -21.67
CA VAL A 13 4.93 -32.16 -20.72
C VAL A 13 4.27 -30.81 -20.50
N THR A 14 3.58 -30.63 -19.38
CA THR A 14 3.11 -29.32 -18.93
C THR A 14 4.30 -28.54 -18.37
N LEU A 15 4.92 -27.71 -19.21
CA LEU A 15 5.82 -26.66 -18.76
C LEU A 15 5.00 -25.66 -17.91
N GLY A 16 5.10 -25.78 -16.59
CA GLY A 16 4.58 -24.78 -15.67
C GLY A 16 5.26 -23.45 -15.94
N ALA A 17 4.54 -22.49 -16.52
CA ALA A 17 4.97 -21.12 -16.59
C ALA A 17 5.16 -20.60 -15.16
N GLY A 18 6.40 -20.31 -14.77
CA GLY A 18 6.68 -19.65 -13.50
C GLY A 18 5.92 -18.32 -13.47
N GLY A 19 4.99 -18.16 -12.54
CA GLY A 19 4.23 -16.93 -12.37
C GLY A 19 5.16 -15.73 -12.23
N VAL A 20 4.84 -14.64 -12.91
CA VAL A 20 5.61 -13.40 -12.79
C VAL A 20 5.29 -12.79 -11.42
N ALA A 21 6.32 -12.62 -10.59
CA ALA A 21 6.16 -12.06 -9.27
C ALA A 21 5.54 -10.67 -9.29
N GLN A 22 4.33 -10.52 -8.74
CA GLN A 22 3.63 -9.25 -8.67
C GLN A 22 4.08 -8.45 -7.43
N ALA A 23 4.65 -7.26 -7.67
CA ALA A 23 4.79 -6.23 -6.63
C ALA A 23 3.84 -5.05 -6.86
N SER A 24 3.17 -5.01 -8.02
CA SER A 24 2.22 -3.96 -8.34
C SER A 24 0.89 -4.19 -7.63
N ALA A 25 0.46 -3.20 -6.86
CA ALA A 25 -0.82 -3.24 -6.15
C ALA A 25 -1.30 -1.82 -5.83
N THR A 26 -2.59 -1.57 -6.00
CA THR A 26 -3.24 -0.35 -5.53
C THR A 26 -4.42 -0.73 -4.65
N GLY A 27 -4.54 -0.06 -3.52
CA GLY A 27 -5.62 -0.31 -2.58
C GLY A 27 -5.89 0.90 -1.72
N THR A 28 -7.08 0.92 -1.14
CA THR A 28 -7.61 2.06 -0.43
C THR A 28 -8.22 1.60 0.89
N THR A 29 -8.12 2.42 1.93
CA THR A 29 -8.70 2.12 3.25
C THR A 29 -9.36 3.37 3.80
N ALA A 30 -10.55 3.21 4.38
CA ALA A 30 -11.29 4.32 4.99
C ALA A 30 -10.53 4.90 6.19
N ILE A 31 -10.54 6.23 6.28
CA ILE A 31 -10.10 6.97 7.46
C ILE A 31 -11.34 7.22 8.31
N GLY A 32 -11.34 6.71 9.55
CA GLY A 32 -12.42 6.94 10.50
C GLY A 32 -12.56 8.41 10.86
N THR A 33 -13.70 8.79 11.46
CA THR A 33 -13.85 10.14 12.02
C THR A 33 -12.85 10.36 13.15
N PHE A 34 -12.24 11.54 13.19
CA PHE A 34 -11.43 11.93 14.33
C PHE A 34 -11.39 13.43 14.51
N ASP A 35 -11.13 13.82 15.75
CA ASP A 35 -10.86 15.18 16.15
C ASP A 35 -9.41 15.31 16.62
N TYR A 36 -8.86 16.51 16.51
CA TYR A 36 -7.55 16.86 17.07
C TYR A 36 -7.45 18.35 17.40
N ASP A 37 -6.65 18.66 18.40
CA ASP A 37 -6.28 20.05 18.71
C ASP A 37 -5.15 20.52 17.78
N LEU A 38 -5.32 21.72 17.24
CA LEU A 38 -4.31 22.46 16.53
C LEU A 38 -4.16 23.84 17.17
N ARG A 39 -3.20 23.98 18.08
CA ARG A 39 -2.88 25.25 18.76
C ARG A 39 -4.09 25.84 19.51
N GLY A 40 -4.85 25.00 20.19
CA GLY A 40 -6.05 25.41 20.94
C GLY A 40 -7.34 25.46 20.12
N ALA A 41 -7.28 25.22 18.80
CA ALA A 41 -8.45 25.09 17.95
C ALA A 41 -8.75 23.60 17.67
N GLY A 42 -10.00 23.20 17.92
CA GLY A 42 -10.48 21.87 17.56
C GLY A 42 -10.68 21.72 16.05
N VAL A 43 -10.07 20.69 15.46
CA VAL A 43 -10.26 20.32 14.05
C VAL A 43 -10.96 18.97 13.98
N LYS A 44 -12.09 18.93 13.26
CA LYS A 44 -12.88 17.74 13.03
C LYS A 44 -12.72 17.23 11.61
N VAL A 45 -12.43 15.94 11.48
CA VAL A 45 -12.39 15.23 10.20
C VAL A 45 -13.53 14.21 10.17
N PRO A 46 -14.58 14.41 9.36
CA PRO A 46 -15.68 13.46 9.22
C PRO A 46 -15.26 12.20 8.46
N VAL A 47 -16.13 11.18 8.47
CA VAL A 47 -16.01 10.04 7.54
C VAL A 47 -16.08 10.51 6.08
N GLY A 48 -15.52 9.71 5.17
CA GLY A 48 -15.51 10.01 3.74
C GLY A 48 -14.13 10.39 3.18
N CYS A 49 -13.08 10.24 3.98
CA CYS A 49 -11.69 10.30 3.54
C CYS A 49 -11.05 8.91 3.52
N PHE A 50 -10.10 8.71 2.61
CA PHE A 50 -9.53 7.41 2.33
C PHE A 50 -8.04 7.52 2.10
N LEU A 51 -7.27 6.59 2.67
CA LEU A 51 -5.84 6.42 2.38
C LEU A 51 -5.69 5.44 1.22
N THR A 52 -5.21 5.94 0.08
CA THR A 52 -4.83 5.13 -1.08
C THR A 52 -3.33 4.90 -1.05
N HIS A 53 -2.91 3.68 -1.31
CA HIS A 53 -1.50 3.31 -1.44
C HIS A 53 -1.32 2.46 -2.68
N SER A 54 -0.36 2.87 -3.49
CA SER A 54 -0.06 2.29 -4.79
C SER A 54 1.43 1.97 -4.86
N ILE A 55 1.73 0.77 -5.33
CA ILE A 55 3.07 0.26 -5.60
C ILE A 55 3.06 -0.24 -7.04
N ASP A 56 4.11 0.06 -7.79
CA ASP A 56 4.42 -0.57 -9.06
C ASP A 56 5.76 -1.30 -8.94
N GLY A 57 5.84 -2.50 -9.53
CA GLY A 57 7.08 -3.27 -9.58
C GLY A 57 6.88 -4.76 -9.83
N SER A 58 7.96 -5.51 -9.67
CA SER A 58 7.96 -6.97 -9.79
C SER A 58 8.85 -7.62 -8.73
N GLY A 59 8.35 -8.71 -8.15
CA GLY A 59 8.99 -9.41 -7.04
C GLY A 59 9.41 -8.48 -5.90
N LYS A 60 10.70 -8.38 -5.63
CA LYS A 60 11.23 -7.48 -4.59
C LYS A 60 11.54 -6.06 -5.09
N ARG A 61 11.46 -5.81 -6.39
CA ARG A 61 11.80 -4.51 -6.99
C ARG A 61 10.56 -3.63 -7.05
N ILE A 62 10.60 -2.50 -6.35
CA ILE A 62 9.62 -1.43 -6.42
C ILE A 62 10.16 -0.34 -7.34
N THR A 63 9.44 -0.03 -8.42
CA THR A 63 9.80 1.05 -9.36
C THR A 63 9.10 2.36 -9.01
N SER A 64 7.89 2.29 -8.46
CA SER A 64 7.12 3.44 -7.99
C SER A 64 6.36 3.05 -6.72
N GLN A 65 6.27 3.98 -5.78
CA GLN A 65 5.41 3.83 -4.61
C GLN A 65 4.92 5.20 -4.18
N LEU A 66 3.62 5.29 -3.92
CA LEU A 66 3.00 6.50 -3.41
C LEU A 66 1.84 6.16 -2.48
N ALA A 67 1.51 7.11 -1.62
CA ALA A 67 0.26 7.07 -0.90
C ALA A 67 -0.31 8.48 -0.78
N GLY A 68 -1.63 8.56 -0.90
CA GLY A 68 -2.41 9.78 -0.90
C GLY A 68 -3.64 9.65 -0.02
N VAL A 69 -4.14 10.78 0.45
CA VAL A 69 -5.45 10.87 1.10
C VAL A 69 -6.40 11.63 0.21
N ASP A 70 -7.51 10.97 -0.14
CA ASP A 70 -8.57 11.52 -0.96
C ASP A 70 -9.86 11.52 -0.17
N CYS A 71 -10.62 12.61 -0.25
CA CYS A 71 -11.90 12.75 0.42
C CYS A 71 -13.02 12.96 -0.60
N MET A 72 -14.22 12.49 -0.28
CA MET A 72 -15.41 12.58 -1.13
C MET A 72 -16.62 13.10 -0.36
N GLY A 73 -17.62 13.61 -1.09
CA GLY A 73 -18.81 14.23 -0.49
C GLY A 73 -18.47 15.42 0.41
N LEU A 74 -19.18 15.55 1.53
CA LEU A 74 -18.95 16.65 2.49
C LEU A 74 -17.51 16.65 3.05
N ALA A 75 -16.89 15.48 3.18
CA ALA A 75 -15.52 15.37 3.67
C ALA A 75 -14.52 16.08 2.75
N ALA A 76 -14.75 16.12 1.43
CA ALA A 76 -13.88 16.83 0.48
C ALA A 76 -13.87 18.35 0.71
N THR A 77 -14.97 18.90 1.25
CA THR A 77 -15.12 20.32 1.52
C THR A 77 -14.51 20.70 2.86
N PHE A 78 -14.77 19.91 3.90
CA PHE A 78 -14.47 20.28 5.28
C PHE A 78 -13.19 19.68 5.85
N SER A 79 -12.65 18.60 5.25
CA SER A 79 -11.47 17.94 5.79
C SER A 79 -10.20 18.67 5.38
N LYS A 80 -9.42 19.08 6.38
CA LYS A 80 -8.02 19.48 6.23
C LYS A 80 -7.19 18.74 7.26
N PHE A 81 -6.04 18.25 6.81
CA PHE A 81 -5.09 17.51 7.62
C PHE A 81 -3.88 18.41 7.87
N CYS A 82 -3.63 18.75 9.13
CA CYS A 82 -2.47 19.54 9.57
C CYS A 82 -1.50 18.65 10.36
N ASN A 83 -0.22 19.02 10.42
CA ASN A 83 0.82 18.20 11.08
C ASN A 83 0.80 16.75 10.58
N TRP A 84 0.62 16.58 9.27
CA TRP A 84 0.40 15.28 8.66
C TRP A 84 1.72 14.65 8.22
N ARG A 85 1.75 13.32 8.20
CA ARG A 85 2.90 12.53 7.75
C ARG A 85 2.41 11.22 7.17
N ILE A 86 3.02 10.78 6.08
CA ILE A 86 2.84 9.43 5.55
C ILE A 86 4.16 8.69 5.73
N ASP A 87 4.15 7.52 6.35
CA ASP A 87 5.31 6.62 6.45
C ASP A 87 5.09 5.39 5.57
N PHE A 88 6.15 4.86 4.96
CA PHE A 88 6.11 3.55 4.32
C PHE A 88 6.89 2.54 5.17
N THR A 89 6.26 1.42 5.52
CA THR A 89 6.86 0.37 6.33
C THR A 89 6.90 -0.94 5.57
N TYR A 90 7.99 -1.70 5.73
CA TYR A 90 8.20 -2.98 5.09
C TYR A 90 8.47 -4.03 6.15
N ALA A 91 7.73 -5.13 6.09
CA ALA A 91 7.85 -6.24 7.01
C ALA A 91 8.02 -7.55 6.24
N ASP A 92 8.74 -8.50 6.86
CA ASP A 92 8.91 -9.84 6.32
C ASP A 92 7.62 -10.69 6.46
N THR A 93 7.64 -11.92 5.96
CA THR A 93 6.52 -12.87 6.06
C THR A 93 6.18 -13.27 7.50
N SER A 94 7.09 -13.06 8.45
CA SER A 94 6.86 -13.23 9.88
C SER A 94 6.34 -11.95 10.56
N ASN A 95 5.89 -10.96 9.79
CA ASN A 95 5.38 -9.66 10.24
C ASN A 95 6.40 -8.77 10.97
N ARG A 96 7.70 -9.08 10.94
CA ARG A 96 8.72 -8.22 11.55
C ARG A 96 9.06 -7.08 10.60
N THR A 97 8.84 -5.85 11.06
CA THR A 97 9.20 -4.65 10.30
C THR A 97 10.72 -4.50 10.27
N TYR A 98 11.32 -4.54 9.08
CA TYR A 98 12.77 -4.41 8.90
C TYR A 98 13.17 -3.06 8.31
N LYS A 99 12.23 -2.29 7.75
CA LYS A 99 12.50 -0.97 7.19
C LYS A 99 11.29 -0.06 7.36
N THR A 100 11.57 1.19 7.72
CA THR A 100 10.61 2.28 7.73
C THR A 100 11.19 3.46 6.97
N ALA A 101 10.63 3.75 5.80
CA ALA A 101 10.89 5.01 5.10
C ALA A 101 9.97 6.08 5.69
N ARG A 102 10.42 6.73 6.77
CA ARG A 102 9.65 7.78 7.46
C ARG A 102 9.51 9.03 6.58
N GLY A 103 8.32 9.64 6.58
CA GLY A 103 8.08 10.90 5.87
C GLY A 103 8.50 12.12 6.69
N ARG A 104 8.59 13.28 6.04
CA ARG A 104 8.62 14.56 6.75
C ARG A 104 7.23 14.84 7.33
N THR A 105 7.17 15.43 8.52
CA THR A 105 5.92 16.02 9.02
C THR A 105 5.69 17.36 8.33
N HIS A 106 4.52 17.50 7.70
CA HIS A 106 4.04 18.72 7.08
C HIS A 106 3.19 19.48 8.08
N ASN A 107 3.67 20.64 8.53
CA ASN A 107 3.01 21.42 9.57
C ASN A 107 1.83 22.23 9.01
N GLU A 108 1.82 22.45 7.69
CA GLU A 108 0.72 23.06 6.96
C GLU A 108 -0.50 22.13 6.85
N CYS A 109 -1.67 22.74 6.69
CA CYS A 109 -2.92 22.03 6.48
C CYS A 109 -3.17 21.80 4.99
N ARG A 110 -3.40 20.54 4.57
CA ARG A 110 -3.78 20.20 3.19
C ARG A 110 -5.02 19.31 3.13
N ARG A 111 -5.73 19.36 2.00
CA ARG A 111 -6.88 18.46 1.74
C ARG A 111 -6.44 17.13 1.14
N ASP A 112 -5.33 17.15 0.42
CA ASP A 112 -4.77 16.08 -0.40
C ASP A 112 -3.33 15.70 0.04
N PRO A 113 -3.09 15.28 1.30
CA PRO A 113 -1.81 14.70 1.69
C PRO A 113 -1.33 13.65 0.69
N LEU A 114 -0.17 13.88 0.07
CA LEU A 114 0.41 12.98 -0.93
C LEU A 114 1.90 12.82 -0.65
N ARG A 115 2.37 11.57 -0.68
CA ARG A 115 3.80 11.26 -0.60
C ARG A 115 4.18 10.22 -1.62
N ARG A 116 5.31 10.45 -2.30
CA ARG A 116 6.00 9.48 -3.16
C ARG A 116 7.24 8.95 -2.44
N ASN A 117 7.63 7.72 -2.75
CA ASN A 117 8.87 7.11 -2.30
C ASN A 117 9.76 6.78 -3.50
N SER A 118 11.08 6.79 -3.28
CA SER A 118 12.02 6.42 -4.32
C SER A 118 11.92 4.94 -4.68
N ALA A 119 12.24 4.62 -5.93
CA ALA A 119 12.44 3.25 -6.38
C ALA A 119 13.48 2.54 -5.48
N GLN A 120 13.29 1.24 -5.25
CA GLN A 120 14.14 0.46 -4.37
C GLN A 120 13.99 -1.04 -4.62
N THR A 121 14.92 -1.82 -4.09
CA THR A 121 14.79 -3.28 -4.02
C THR A 121 14.71 -3.69 -2.56
N LEU A 122 13.70 -4.48 -2.23
CA LEU A 122 13.47 -4.99 -0.89
C LEU A 122 14.41 -6.15 -0.59
N SER A 123 14.87 -6.24 0.66
CA SER A 123 15.73 -7.35 1.10
C SER A 123 14.97 -8.67 1.11
N THR A 124 13.71 -8.64 1.55
CA THR A 124 12.85 -9.82 1.75
C THR A 124 11.40 -9.55 1.28
N TYR A 125 10.70 -10.63 0.90
CA TYR A 125 9.27 -10.65 0.62
C TYR A 125 8.46 -10.48 1.92
N GLY A 126 7.19 -10.09 1.80
CA GLY A 126 6.32 -9.91 2.95
C GLY A 126 5.23 -8.90 2.67
N LYS A 127 5.24 -7.76 3.36
CA LYS A 127 4.26 -6.69 3.15
C LYS A 127 4.89 -5.30 3.12
N ALA A 128 4.31 -4.44 2.29
CA ALA A 128 4.60 -3.01 2.25
C ALA A 128 3.33 -2.25 2.64
N CYS A 129 3.43 -1.32 3.58
CA CYS A 129 2.28 -0.55 4.06
C CYS A 129 2.54 0.95 4.00
N ALA A 130 1.52 1.72 3.65
CA ALA A 130 1.46 3.15 3.91
C ALA A 130 0.73 3.40 5.23
N ARG A 131 1.27 4.31 6.05
CA ARG A 131 0.74 4.67 7.37
C ARG A 131 0.54 6.17 7.42
N PHE A 132 -0.70 6.60 7.56
CA PHE A 132 -1.06 8.01 7.61
C PHE A 132 -1.19 8.49 9.05
N TYR A 133 -0.50 9.59 9.37
CA TYR A 133 -0.49 10.22 10.67
C TYR A 133 -0.99 11.65 10.57
N VAL A 134 -1.73 12.08 11.59
CA VAL A 134 -2.18 13.47 11.76
C VAL A 134 -1.93 13.86 13.21
N ASN A 135 -1.20 14.96 13.41
CA ASN A 135 -0.78 15.43 14.73
C ASN A 135 -0.10 14.32 15.56
N GLY A 136 0.79 13.55 14.92
CA GLY A 136 1.52 12.45 15.55
C GLY A 136 0.73 11.14 15.77
N LYS A 137 -0.60 11.14 15.63
CA LYS A 137 -1.44 9.95 15.82
C LYS A 137 -1.68 9.20 14.50
N LEU A 138 -1.60 7.88 14.52
CA LEU A 138 -1.92 7.03 13.37
C LEU A 138 -3.42 7.09 13.10
N ARG A 139 -3.82 7.39 11.86
CA ARG A 139 -5.23 7.52 11.44
C ARG A 139 -5.68 6.43 10.47
N ALA A 140 -4.77 5.94 9.63
CA ALA A 140 -5.05 4.83 8.73
C ALA A 140 -3.79 4.07 8.35
N THR A 141 -3.95 2.81 7.95
CA THR A 141 -2.91 1.97 7.36
C THR A 141 -3.50 1.20 6.19
N GLN A 142 -2.82 1.21 5.05
CA GLN A 142 -3.13 0.37 3.89
C GLN A 142 -1.89 -0.47 3.58
N CYS A 143 -2.06 -1.77 3.40
CA CYS A 143 -0.95 -2.70 3.14
C CYS A 143 -1.18 -3.50 1.86
N HIS A 144 -0.07 -3.89 1.23
CA HIS A 144 -0.01 -4.84 0.14
C HIS A 144 0.97 -5.96 0.48
N PHE A 145 0.66 -7.18 0.06
CA PHE A 145 1.64 -8.26 0.09
C PHE A 145 2.61 -8.10 -1.08
N ILE A 146 3.89 -8.31 -0.80
CA ILE A 146 4.95 -8.37 -1.80
C ILE A 146 5.36 -9.83 -1.88
N THR A 147 4.98 -10.49 -2.97
CA THR A 147 5.16 -11.93 -3.16
C THR A 147 6.04 -12.24 -4.37
N ARG A 148 6.37 -13.52 -4.50
CA ARG A 148 6.91 -14.11 -5.73
C ARG A 148 5.84 -14.22 -6.81
#